data_AF-A0A2I8VKR3-F1
#
_entry.id   AF-A0A2I8VKR3-F1
#
_cell.length_a   1.000
_cell.length_b   1.000
_cell.length_c   1.000
_cell.angle_alpha   90.00
_cell.angle_beta   90.00
_cell.angle_gamma   90.00
#
_symmetry.space_group_name_H-M   'P 1'
#
loop_
_entity.id
_entity.type
_entity.pdbx_description
1 polymer ?
#
loop_
_entity_poly.entity_id
_entity_poly.type
_entity_poly.pdbx_seq_one_letter_code
_entity_poly.pdbx_strand_id
1 'polypeptide(L)'
;MQSEKEKMLAGELYDASDPELVADREAARALTQWYNDTDPDQHERREALLGELFGTVGENVAVEPPVRCDYGYNVHVDDGFYANFDCVFLDVCRIDVGRNCLLGPGVHVYTATHPLDAAARIEGPEYGKAVEVGDDVWIGGRAVLNPGVTVGDRAVVASGAVVTNDVPDDVVVQGNPATVVKELD
;
A
#
# COMPACT_ATOMS: atom_id res chain seq x y z
N MET A 1 11.55 -4.90 26.82
CA MET A 1 10.18 -4.62 26.32
C MET A 1 10.34 -4.23 24.87
N GLN A 2 9.48 -4.74 23.99
CA GLN A 2 9.49 -4.31 22.60
C GLN A 2 9.09 -2.83 22.50
N SER A 3 9.67 -2.09 21.55
CA SER A 3 9.23 -0.73 21.22
C SER A 3 7.86 -0.74 20.52
N GLU A 4 7.20 0.41 20.43
CA GLU A 4 5.93 0.53 19.70
C GLU A 4 6.13 0.26 18.19
N LYS A 5 7.29 0.63 17.64
CA LYS A 5 7.69 0.28 16.27
C LYS A 5 7.84 -1.23 16.07
N GLU A 6 8.48 -1.94 17.01
CA GLU A 6 8.59 -3.40 16.93
C GLU A 6 7.22 -4.08 16.98
N LYS A 7 6.29 -3.59 17.81
CA LYS A 7 4.90 -4.08 17.86
C LYS A 7 4.14 -3.79 16.56
N MET A 8 4.25 -2.56 16.06
CA MET A 8 3.63 -2.13 14.81
C MET A 8 4.04 -3.02 13.64
N LEU A 9 5.35 -3.25 13.47
CA LEU A 9 5.89 -4.08 12.40
C LEU A 9 5.50 -5.57 12.56
N ALA A 10 5.26 -6.02 13.80
CA ALA A 10 4.74 -7.36 14.08
C ALA A 10 3.21 -7.49 13.89
N GLY A 11 2.51 -6.39 13.55
CA GLY A 11 1.04 -6.37 13.43
C GLY A 11 0.31 -6.44 14.78
N GLU A 12 1.02 -6.19 15.88
CA GLU A 12 0.45 -6.15 17.22
C GLU A 12 -0.19 -4.79 17.52
N LEU A 13 -0.96 -4.70 18.61
CA LEU A 13 -1.46 -3.41 19.08
C LEU A 13 -0.30 -2.53 19.54
N TYR A 14 -0.21 -1.32 18.99
CA TYR A 14 0.80 -0.33 19.30
C TYR A 14 0.18 1.05 19.56
N ASP A 15 0.91 1.89 20.30
CA ASP A 15 0.58 3.31 20.47
C ASP A 15 1.05 4.11 19.25
N ALA A 16 0.11 4.49 18.38
CA ALA A 16 0.43 5.27 17.19
C ALA A 16 0.95 6.68 17.49
N SER A 17 0.78 7.19 18.71
CA SER A 17 1.30 8.48 19.16
C SER A 17 2.74 8.43 19.66
N ASP A 18 3.38 7.25 19.67
CA ASP A 18 4.77 7.09 20.05
C ASP A 18 5.69 8.07 19.29
N PRO A 19 6.62 8.78 19.98
CA PRO A 19 7.46 9.79 19.34
C PRO A 19 8.31 9.30 18.17
N GLU A 20 8.77 8.04 18.17
CA GLU A 20 9.52 7.46 17.05
C GLU A 20 8.60 7.34 15.83
N LEU A 21 7.41 6.78 16.02
CA LEU A 21 6.42 6.60 14.96
C LEU A 21 5.89 7.93 14.42
N VAL A 22 5.73 8.94 15.27
CA VAL A 22 5.37 10.30 14.84
C VAL A 22 6.46 10.89 13.95
N ALA A 23 7.72 10.82 14.39
CA ALA A 23 8.85 11.35 13.63
C ALA A 23 9.00 10.65 12.26
N ASP A 24 8.82 9.33 12.22
CA ASP A 24 8.89 8.56 10.97
C ASP A 24 7.80 8.98 9.97
N ARG A 25 6.55 9.16 10.42
CA ARG A 25 5.47 9.66 9.54
C ARG A 25 5.70 11.10 9.07
N GLU A 26 6.29 11.95 9.91
CA GLU A 26 6.65 13.31 9.51
C GLU A 26 7.73 13.31 8.41
N ALA A 27 8.73 12.43 8.52
CA ALA A 27 9.74 12.25 7.48
C ALA A 27 9.13 11.75 6.16
N ALA A 28 8.26 10.74 6.22
CA ALA A 28 7.56 10.21 5.05
C ALA A 28 6.69 11.28 4.36
N ARG A 29 5.99 12.11 5.14
CA ARG A 29 5.18 13.22 4.62
C ARG A 29 6.03 14.29 3.92
N ALA A 30 7.21 14.59 4.45
CA ALA A 30 8.14 15.53 3.80
C ALA A 30 8.63 15.00 2.45
N LEU A 31 9.05 13.73 2.40
CA LEU A 31 9.47 13.06 1.15
C LEU A 31 8.34 13.01 0.13
N THR A 32 7.14 12.62 0.57
CA THR A 32 5.94 12.57 -0.26
C THR A 32 5.59 13.96 -0.81
N GLN A 33 5.72 15.01 0.00
CA GLN A 33 5.53 16.39 -0.47
C GLN A 33 6.53 16.74 -1.56
N TRP A 34 7.82 16.49 -1.33
CA TRP A 34 8.85 16.77 -2.33
C TRP A 34 8.65 15.97 -3.63
N TYR A 35 8.18 14.73 -3.53
CA TYR A 35 7.85 13.89 -4.68
C TYR A 35 6.68 14.48 -5.47
N ASN A 36 5.61 14.84 -4.77
CA ASN A 36 4.39 15.36 -5.38
C ASN A 36 4.59 16.75 -6.02
N ASP A 37 5.59 17.51 -5.57
CA ASP A 37 5.96 18.82 -6.13
C ASP A 37 6.97 18.72 -7.31
N THR A 38 7.27 17.52 -7.82
CA THR A 38 8.19 17.35 -8.98
C THR A 38 7.52 17.62 -10.33
N ASP A 39 8.26 18.27 -11.23
CA ASP A 39 7.85 18.45 -12.63
C ASP A 39 7.91 17.11 -13.41
N PRO A 40 7.12 16.94 -14.49
CA PRO A 40 7.07 15.68 -15.25
C PRO A 40 8.40 15.21 -15.85
N ASP A 41 9.35 16.11 -16.12
CA ASP A 41 10.66 15.81 -16.71
C ASP A 41 11.75 15.52 -15.67
N GLN A 42 11.45 15.64 -14.37
CA GLN A 42 12.39 15.42 -13.28
C GLN A 42 12.52 13.93 -12.90
N HIS A 43 12.76 13.07 -13.90
CA HIS A 43 12.80 11.60 -13.73
C HIS A 43 13.82 11.14 -12.68
N GLU A 44 15.07 11.61 -12.77
CA GLU A 44 16.14 11.23 -11.80
C GLU A 44 15.79 11.66 -10.38
N ARG A 45 15.13 12.81 -10.21
CA ARG A 45 14.71 13.30 -8.89
C ARG A 45 13.58 12.45 -8.34
N ARG A 46 12.62 12.05 -9.18
CA ARG A 46 11.53 11.14 -8.78
C ARG A 46 12.09 9.79 -8.34
N GLU A 47 13.03 9.23 -9.10
CA GLU A 47 13.69 7.97 -8.75
C GLU A 47 14.41 8.06 -7.40
N ALA A 48 15.22 9.10 -7.19
CA ALA A 48 15.93 9.30 -5.93
C ALA A 48 14.98 9.44 -4.72
N LEU A 49 13.89 10.21 -4.87
CA LEU A 49 12.90 10.40 -3.81
C LEU A 49 12.11 9.13 -3.51
N LEU A 50 11.77 8.32 -4.54
CA LEU A 50 11.13 7.01 -4.31
C LEU A 50 12.08 6.05 -3.61
N GLY A 51 13.37 6.04 -3.99
CA GLY A 51 14.38 5.21 -3.34
C GLY A 51 14.65 5.59 -1.88
N GLU A 52 14.39 6.84 -1.49
CA GLU A 52 14.43 7.28 -0.09
C GLU A 52 13.11 7.02 0.65
N LEU A 53 11.97 7.12 -0.04
CA LEU A 53 10.65 6.95 0.54
C LEU A 53 10.27 5.48 0.77
N PHE A 54 10.43 4.63 -0.25
CA PHE A 54 9.99 3.24 -0.22
C PHE A 54 11.07 2.32 0.33
N GLY A 55 10.65 1.22 0.97
CA GLY A 55 11.57 0.25 1.54
C GLY A 55 12.36 -0.51 0.48
N THR A 56 11.77 -0.76 -0.68
CA THR A 56 12.44 -1.35 -1.85
C THR A 56 11.77 -0.90 -3.14
N VAL A 57 12.58 -0.56 -4.14
CA VAL A 57 12.15 -0.14 -5.47
C VAL A 57 12.96 -0.94 -6.50
N GLY A 58 12.27 -1.70 -7.35
CA GLY A 58 12.87 -2.43 -8.47
C GLY A 58 13.26 -1.55 -9.66
N GLU A 59 13.59 -2.18 -10.77
CA GLU A 59 13.90 -1.52 -12.04
C GLU A 59 12.63 -1.09 -12.78
N ASN A 60 12.71 -0.01 -13.56
CA ASN A 60 11.60 0.49 -14.40
C ASN A 60 10.31 0.82 -13.62
N VAL A 61 10.43 1.28 -12.39
CA VAL A 61 9.31 1.69 -11.54
C VAL A 61 8.85 3.11 -11.90
N ALA A 62 7.54 3.32 -11.96
CA ALA A 62 6.93 4.64 -12.16
C ALA A 62 5.71 4.86 -11.26
N VAL A 63 5.68 5.99 -10.55
CA VAL A 63 4.55 6.41 -9.71
C VAL A 63 4.13 7.79 -10.16
N GLU A 64 2.85 7.98 -10.47
CA GLU A 64 2.34 9.27 -10.87
C GLU A 64 1.96 10.11 -9.63
N PRO A 65 2.53 11.30 -9.45
CA PRO A 65 2.13 12.18 -8.36
C PRO A 65 0.71 12.74 -8.59
N PRO A 66 -0.10 12.91 -7.53
CA PRO A 66 0.29 12.75 -6.14
C PRO A 66 0.17 11.30 -5.65
N VAL A 67 1.12 10.87 -4.83
CA VAL A 67 1.07 9.63 -4.03
C VAL A 67 1.02 10.00 -2.54
N ARG A 68 0.50 9.10 -1.68
CA ARG A 68 0.53 9.27 -0.22
C ARG A 68 0.82 7.94 0.47
N CYS A 69 1.55 7.98 1.58
CA CYS A 69 1.76 6.86 2.48
C CYS A 69 1.87 7.31 3.94
N ASP A 70 1.83 6.35 4.88
CA ASP A 70 2.04 6.65 6.30
C ASP A 70 3.54 6.77 6.59
N TYR A 71 4.32 5.74 6.26
CA TYR A 71 5.74 5.60 6.59
C TYR A 71 6.64 5.52 5.35
N GLY A 72 6.10 5.02 4.23
CA GLY A 72 6.84 4.78 2.99
C GLY A 72 7.74 3.54 3.07
N TYR A 73 8.56 3.41 4.11
CA TYR A 73 9.59 2.37 4.20
C TYR A 73 9.03 0.94 4.29
N ASN A 74 7.73 0.77 4.51
CA ASN A 74 7.05 -0.53 4.52
C ASN A 74 6.45 -0.89 3.15
N VAL A 75 6.57 -0.01 2.15
CA VAL A 75 6.16 -0.26 0.76
C VAL A 75 7.34 -0.86 -0.01
N HIS A 76 7.15 -2.05 -0.56
CA HIS A 76 8.13 -2.77 -1.36
C HIS A 76 7.52 -3.09 -2.72
N VAL A 77 8.14 -2.58 -3.78
CA VAL A 77 7.67 -2.77 -5.16
C VAL A 77 8.79 -3.34 -6.03
N ASP A 78 8.47 -4.35 -6.82
CA ASP A 78 9.41 -5.03 -7.70
C ASP A 78 9.45 -4.41 -9.12
N ASP A 79 10.23 -5.00 -10.00
CA ASP A 79 10.49 -4.53 -11.37
C ASP A 79 9.20 -4.28 -12.16
N GLY A 80 9.15 -3.17 -12.90
CA GLY A 80 8.03 -2.83 -13.78
C GLY A 80 6.75 -2.40 -13.07
N PHE A 81 6.81 -2.10 -11.76
CA PHE A 81 5.68 -1.54 -11.03
C PHE A 81 5.26 -0.17 -11.58
N TYR A 82 3.96 -0.01 -11.81
CA TYR A 82 3.35 1.27 -12.18
C TYR A 82 2.19 1.60 -11.26
N ALA A 83 2.17 2.81 -10.70
CA ALA A 83 1.03 3.36 -10.00
C ALA A 83 0.58 4.67 -10.63
N ASN A 84 -0.69 4.74 -11.00
CA ASN A 84 -1.30 5.94 -11.57
C ASN A 84 -1.66 6.97 -10.47
N PHE A 85 -2.21 8.13 -10.86
CA PHE A 85 -2.47 9.27 -10.00
C PHE A 85 -3.26 8.91 -8.73
N ASP A 86 -3.02 9.64 -7.64
CA ASP A 86 -3.81 9.59 -6.41
C ASP A 86 -3.79 8.25 -5.65
N CYS A 87 -2.79 7.39 -5.87
CA CYS A 87 -2.64 6.16 -5.07
C CYS A 87 -2.31 6.47 -3.59
N VAL A 88 -2.81 5.63 -2.68
CA VAL A 88 -2.60 5.74 -1.23
C VAL A 88 -2.17 4.41 -0.65
N PHE A 89 -1.06 4.41 0.10
CA PHE A 89 -0.50 3.23 0.76
C PHE A 89 -0.45 3.44 2.28
N LEU A 90 -1.45 2.97 3.03
CA LEU A 90 -1.41 3.02 4.49
C LEU A 90 -0.58 1.84 5.01
N ASP A 91 0.72 2.07 5.15
CA ASP A 91 1.78 1.07 5.32
C ASP A 91 2.27 0.95 6.78
N VAL A 92 1.33 0.88 7.73
CA VAL A 92 1.62 0.50 9.13
C VAL A 92 2.34 -0.85 9.21
N CYS A 93 1.91 -1.82 8.41
CA CYS A 93 2.64 -3.05 8.14
C CYS A 93 3.09 -3.09 6.68
N ARG A 94 3.87 -4.13 6.38
CA ARG A 94 4.46 -4.39 5.07
C ARG A 94 3.40 -4.45 3.95
N ILE A 95 3.68 -3.77 2.84
CA ILE A 95 2.99 -3.89 1.56
C ILE A 95 4.02 -4.43 0.57
N ASP A 96 3.83 -5.64 0.08
CA ASP A 96 4.67 -6.24 -0.95
C ASP A 96 3.91 -6.29 -2.27
N VAL A 97 4.51 -5.76 -3.33
CA VAL A 97 3.95 -5.79 -4.69
C VAL A 97 4.97 -6.40 -5.65
N GLY A 98 4.56 -7.49 -6.29
CA GLY A 98 5.37 -8.22 -7.28
C GLY A 98 5.59 -7.45 -8.57
N ARG A 99 6.21 -8.13 -9.53
CA ARG A 99 6.67 -7.56 -10.80
C ARG A 99 5.52 -7.24 -11.72
N ASN A 100 5.76 -6.26 -12.61
CA ASN A 100 4.85 -5.83 -13.68
C ASN A 100 3.44 -5.45 -13.19
N CYS A 101 3.28 -5.12 -11.90
CA CYS A 101 2.00 -4.75 -11.34
C CYS A 101 1.57 -3.37 -11.81
N LEU A 102 0.30 -3.25 -12.20
CA LEU A 102 -0.29 -2.00 -12.68
C LEU A 102 -1.42 -1.56 -11.74
N LEU A 103 -1.26 -0.40 -11.12
CA LEU A 103 -2.30 0.23 -10.30
C LEU A 103 -2.93 1.40 -11.06
N GLY A 104 -4.24 1.33 -11.24
CA GLY A 104 -5.05 2.41 -11.77
C GLY A 104 -5.14 3.60 -10.80
N PRO A 105 -5.74 4.73 -11.24
CA PRO A 105 -5.75 5.93 -10.43
C PRO A 105 -6.63 5.78 -9.19
N GLY A 106 -6.18 6.32 -8.07
CA GLY A 106 -6.89 6.27 -6.79
C GLY A 106 -6.98 4.86 -6.20
N VAL A 107 -6.09 3.94 -6.56
CA VAL A 107 -5.99 2.65 -5.86
C VAL A 107 -5.47 2.88 -4.45
N HIS A 108 -6.16 2.32 -3.48
CA HIS A 108 -5.81 2.45 -2.08
C HIS A 108 -5.48 1.08 -1.49
N VAL A 109 -4.31 0.97 -0.87
CA VAL A 109 -3.83 -0.25 -0.21
C VAL A 109 -3.68 0.03 1.27
N TYR A 110 -4.39 -0.74 2.10
CA TYR A 110 -4.43 -0.50 3.55
C TYR A 110 -3.93 -1.69 4.32
N THR A 111 -2.96 -1.46 5.19
CA THR A 111 -2.52 -2.44 6.21
C THR A 111 -3.00 -2.07 7.60
N ALA A 112 -3.25 -0.77 7.86
CA ALA A 112 -3.70 -0.25 9.14
C ALA A 112 -5.15 -0.67 9.45
N THR A 113 -5.42 -1.00 10.71
CA THR A 113 -6.76 -1.25 11.23
C THR A 113 -6.86 -0.91 12.71
N HIS A 114 -8.07 -0.99 13.26
CA HIS A 114 -8.38 -0.59 14.63
C HIS A 114 -9.25 -1.63 15.33
N PRO A 115 -9.20 -1.68 16.68
CA PRO A 115 -10.15 -2.47 17.45
C PRO A 115 -11.60 -2.19 17.02
N LEU A 116 -12.40 -3.25 16.86
CA LEU A 116 -13.82 -3.11 16.53
C LEU A 116 -14.61 -2.55 17.72
N ASP A 117 -14.22 -2.94 18.94
CA ASP A 117 -14.77 -2.37 20.16
C ASP A 117 -14.49 -0.86 20.21
N ALA A 118 -15.54 -0.07 20.40
CA ALA A 118 -15.46 1.37 20.32
C ALA A 118 -14.68 1.97 21.49
N ALA A 119 -14.80 1.40 22.70
CA ALA A 119 -14.06 1.90 23.85
C ALA A 119 -12.56 1.66 23.66
N ALA A 120 -12.17 0.45 23.25
CA ALA A 120 -10.78 0.13 22.94
C ALA A 120 -10.19 1.01 21.81
N ARG A 121 -10.97 1.31 20.76
CA ARG A 121 -10.52 2.15 19.64
C ARG A 121 -10.31 3.61 20.02
N ILE A 122 -11.13 4.17 20.93
CA ILE A 122 -11.03 5.57 21.36
C ILE A 122 -9.75 5.84 22.16
N GLU A 123 -9.21 4.82 22.84
CA GLU A 123 -7.91 4.92 23.51
C GLU A 123 -6.74 5.13 22.54
N GLY A 124 -6.98 5.01 21.22
CA GLY A 124 -6.03 5.31 20.17
C GLY A 124 -5.09 4.19 19.67
N PRO A 125 -5.08 2.94 20.19
CA PRO A 125 -4.17 1.94 19.65
C PRO A 125 -4.60 1.49 18.25
N GLU A 126 -3.60 1.23 17.43
CA GLU A 126 -3.71 0.70 16.08
C GLU A 126 -3.07 -0.68 16.02
N TYR A 127 -3.42 -1.48 15.01
CA TYR A 127 -2.65 -2.66 14.64
C TYR A 127 -2.69 -2.82 13.12
N GLY A 128 -1.76 -3.60 12.58
CA GLY A 128 -1.63 -3.75 11.15
C GLY A 128 -1.74 -5.22 10.70
N LYS A 129 -2.07 -5.39 9.42
CA LYS A 129 -1.98 -6.67 8.71
C LYS A 129 -1.37 -6.41 7.35
N ALA A 130 -0.27 -7.12 7.05
CA ALA A 130 0.42 -6.97 5.77
C ALA A 130 -0.51 -7.24 4.58
N VAL A 131 -0.21 -6.61 3.44
CA VAL A 131 -0.89 -6.86 2.17
C VAL A 131 0.15 -7.33 1.17
N GLU A 132 -0.17 -8.41 0.47
CA GLU A 132 0.71 -9.02 -0.53
C GLU A 132 0.01 -9.00 -1.89
N VAL A 133 0.71 -8.57 -2.93
CA VAL A 133 0.26 -8.60 -4.32
C VAL A 133 1.29 -9.37 -5.12
N GLY A 134 0.86 -10.44 -5.79
CA GLY A 134 1.68 -11.29 -6.63
C GLY A 134 2.19 -10.60 -7.90
N ASP A 135 2.74 -11.40 -8.82
CA ASP A 135 3.28 -10.92 -10.09
C ASP A 135 2.17 -10.67 -11.13
N ASP A 136 2.39 -9.74 -12.05
CA ASP A 136 1.56 -9.46 -13.22
C ASP A 136 0.10 -9.07 -12.89
N VAL A 137 -0.14 -8.49 -11.71
CA VAL A 137 -1.48 -8.08 -11.25
C VAL A 137 -1.89 -6.73 -11.85
N TRP A 138 -3.15 -6.62 -12.26
CA TRP A 138 -3.76 -5.33 -12.62
C TRP A 138 -4.87 -4.94 -11.64
N ILE A 139 -4.69 -3.80 -10.97
CA ILE A 139 -5.66 -3.23 -10.05
C ILE A 139 -6.31 -2.00 -10.69
N GLY A 140 -7.60 -2.11 -10.99
CA GLY A 140 -8.40 -1.06 -11.60
C GLY A 140 -8.55 0.16 -10.68
N GLY A 141 -8.73 1.34 -11.28
CA GLY A 141 -8.80 2.60 -10.54
C GLY A 141 -9.89 2.62 -9.47
N ARG A 142 -9.61 3.31 -8.35
CA ARG A 142 -10.48 3.40 -7.16
C ARG A 142 -10.79 2.07 -6.47
N ALA A 143 -10.07 0.99 -6.79
CA ALA A 143 -10.15 -0.22 -6.00
C ALA A 143 -9.46 -0.05 -4.63
N VAL A 144 -9.90 -0.84 -3.66
CA VAL A 144 -9.39 -0.83 -2.29
C VAL A 144 -8.96 -2.24 -1.90
N LEU A 145 -7.71 -2.39 -1.45
CA LEU A 145 -7.23 -3.62 -0.80
C LEU A 145 -7.27 -3.42 0.73
N ASN A 146 -8.02 -4.27 1.43
CA ASN A 146 -8.15 -4.19 2.90
C ASN A 146 -6.98 -4.89 3.62
N PRO A 147 -6.80 -4.61 4.93
CA PRO A 147 -5.74 -5.21 5.73
C PRO A 147 -5.74 -6.74 5.73
N GLY A 148 -4.58 -7.33 5.42
CA GLY A 148 -4.38 -8.78 5.51
C GLY A 148 -4.75 -9.58 4.27
N VAL A 149 -5.06 -8.92 3.14
CA VAL A 149 -5.38 -9.64 1.90
C VAL A 149 -4.13 -9.98 1.10
N THR A 150 -4.13 -11.16 0.51
CA THR A 150 -3.19 -11.56 -0.54
C THR A 150 -3.91 -11.55 -1.90
N VAL A 151 -3.33 -10.90 -2.90
CA VAL A 151 -3.78 -10.94 -4.30
C VAL A 151 -2.84 -11.84 -5.09
N GLY A 152 -3.36 -12.94 -5.59
CA GLY A 152 -2.63 -13.93 -6.37
C GLY A 152 -2.13 -13.41 -7.71
N ASP A 153 -1.22 -14.16 -8.32
CA ASP A 153 -0.56 -13.79 -9.56
C ASP A 153 -1.55 -13.64 -10.72
N ARG A 154 -1.27 -12.71 -11.65
CA ARG A 154 -2.04 -12.47 -12.88
C ARG A 154 -3.50 -12.10 -12.63
N ALA A 155 -3.89 -11.85 -11.39
CA ALA A 155 -5.24 -11.45 -11.04
C ALA A 155 -5.56 -10.05 -11.56
N VAL A 156 -6.84 -9.83 -11.85
CA VAL A 156 -7.39 -8.52 -12.23
C VAL A 156 -8.43 -8.09 -11.21
N VAL A 157 -8.17 -6.98 -10.54
CA VAL A 157 -9.14 -6.34 -9.63
C VAL A 157 -9.85 -5.24 -10.40
N ALA A 158 -11.16 -5.37 -10.60
CA ALA A 158 -11.91 -4.36 -11.35
C ALA A 158 -11.95 -3.00 -10.63
N SER A 159 -12.14 -1.92 -11.40
CA SER A 159 -12.26 -0.58 -10.85
C SER A 159 -13.36 -0.48 -9.80
N GLY A 160 -13.10 0.22 -8.69
CA GLY A 160 -14.05 0.39 -7.60
C GLY A 160 -14.32 -0.85 -6.76
N ALA A 161 -13.60 -1.95 -7.00
CA ALA A 161 -13.74 -3.16 -6.19
C ALA A 161 -13.19 -2.94 -4.77
N VAL A 162 -13.81 -3.56 -3.77
CA VAL A 162 -13.34 -3.55 -2.38
C VAL A 162 -12.97 -4.97 -1.99
N VAL A 163 -11.67 -5.26 -2.03
CA VAL A 163 -11.11 -6.58 -1.75
C VAL A 163 -11.02 -6.76 -0.23
N THR A 164 -11.81 -7.68 0.31
CA THR A 164 -11.90 -7.97 1.75
C THR A 164 -11.41 -9.37 2.13
N ASN A 165 -11.11 -10.20 1.13
CA ASN A 165 -10.59 -11.56 1.27
C ASN A 165 -9.54 -11.79 0.18
N ASP A 166 -8.72 -12.82 0.36
CA ASP A 166 -7.69 -13.18 -0.61
C ASP A 166 -8.28 -13.44 -2.00
N VAL A 167 -7.53 -13.04 -3.02
CA VAL A 167 -7.86 -13.22 -4.42
C VAL A 167 -6.96 -14.33 -4.96
N PRO A 168 -7.52 -15.42 -5.53
CA PRO A 168 -6.71 -16.45 -6.18
C PRO A 168 -5.89 -15.92 -7.35
N ASP A 169 -4.94 -16.72 -7.82
CA ASP A 169 -4.27 -16.49 -9.10
C ASP A 169 -5.27 -16.57 -10.25
N ASP A 170 -4.94 -15.95 -11.39
CA ASP A 170 -5.64 -16.15 -12.68
C ASP A 170 -7.15 -15.89 -12.64
N VAL A 171 -7.59 -14.88 -11.88
CA VAL A 171 -9.02 -14.51 -11.82
C VAL A 171 -9.24 -13.01 -12.01
N VAL A 172 -10.46 -12.67 -12.44
CA VAL A 172 -11.00 -11.33 -12.34
C VAL A 172 -11.95 -11.26 -11.15
N VAL A 173 -11.72 -10.30 -10.24
CA VAL A 173 -12.64 -9.97 -9.15
C VAL A 173 -13.28 -8.61 -9.37
N GLN A 174 -14.53 -8.45 -8.97
CA GLN A 174 -15.22 -7.15 -8.98
C GLN A 174 -16.23 -7.04 -7.83
N GLY A 175 -16.66 -5.81 -7.55
CA GLY A 175 -17.74 -5.53 -6.61
C GLY A 175 -17.28 -5.07 -5.22
N ASN A 176 -18.25 -4.76 -4.37
CA ASN A 176 -18.04 -4.38 -2.98
C ASN A 176 -19.03 -5.17 -2.10
N PRO A 177 -18.60 -6.25 -1.41
CA PRO A 177 -17.24 -6.82 -1.44
C PRO A 177 -16.90 -7.46 -2.80
N ALA A 178 -15.61 -7.53 -3.11
CA ALA A 178 -15.12 -8.12 -4.35
C ALA A 178 -15.31 -9.65 -4.36
N THR A 179 -15.78 -10.19 -5.48
CA THR A 179 -15.92 -11.63 -5.71
C THR A 179 -15.38 -12.02 -7.07
N VAL A 180 -14.91 -13.26 -7.21
CA VAL A 180 -14.51 -13.82 -8.50
C VAL A 180 -15.68 -13.82 -9.47
N VAL A 181 -15.45 -13.28 -10.67
CA VAL A 181 -16.45 -13.23 -11.74
C VAL A 181 -16.00 -13.90 -13.03
N LYS A 182 -14.70 -14.18 -13.15
CA LYS A 182 -14.10 -14.84 -14.31
C LYS A 182 -12.78 -15.48 -13.92
N GLU A 183 -12.51 -16.67 -14.45
CA GLU A 183 -11.16 -17.27 -14.52
C GLU A 183 -10.47 -16.80 -15.81
N LEU A 184 -9.16 -16.59 -15.75
CA LEU A 184 -8.30 -16.22 -16.86
C LEU A 184 -7.65 -17.48 -17.44
N ASP A 185 -7.55 -17.53 -18.76
CA ASP A 185 -6.98 -18.66 -19.52
C ASP A 185 -5.50 -18.42 -19.84
#